data_AF-A0AAV8Z1G7-F1
#
_entry.id   AF-A0AAV8Z1G7-F1
#
_cell.length_a   1.000
_cell.length_b   1.000
_cell.length_c   1.000
_cell.angle_alpha   90.00
_cell.angle_beta   90.00
_cell.angle_gamma   90.00
#
_symmetry.space_group_name_H-M   'P 1'
#
loop_
_entity.id
_entity.type
_entity.pdbx_description
1 polymer ?
#
loop_
_entity_poly.entity_id
_entity_poly.type
_entity_poly.pdbx_seq_one_letter_code
_entity_poly.pdbx_strand_id
1 'polypeptide(L)'
;MTHTSCTAPLNSGKDTVIVTRDLMRGHKFLLRSPRHKILFNRWLCQRQHQLLRVDSRRGPIFRIPPPYSVLAQKNGGSWHVPYEPDGAPKEENESQKMWLCLNTLHR
;
A
#
# COMPACT_ATOMS: atom_id res chain seq x y z
N MET A 1 -4.11 17.25 -17.98
CA MET A 1 -5.22 16.29 -18.12
C MET A 1 -4.90 15.00 -17.35
N THR A 2 -5.10 14.90 -16.03
CA THR A 2 -4.87 13.64 -15.25
C THR A 2 -5.62 13.56 -13.90
N HIS A 3 -6.60 14.42 -13.61
CA HIS A 3 -7.29 14.42 -12.31
C HIS A 3 -8.42 13.38 -12.16
N THR A 4 -8.86 12.74 -13.24
CA THR A 4 -10.01 11.82 -13.25
C THR A 4 -9.72 10.40 -12.76
N SER A 5 -8.45 10.02 -12.60
CA SER A 5 -8.10 8.62 -12.26
C SER A 5 -8.47 8.22 -10.82
N CYS A 6 -8.47 9.15 -9.87
CA CYS A 6 -8.81 8.87 -8.46
C CYS A 6 -10.28 9.11 -8.11
N THR A 7 -10.97 10.01 -8.81
CA THR A 7 -12.30 10.48 -8.40
C THR A 7 -13.35 9.40 -8.53
N ALA A 8 -13.33 8.64 -9.63
CA ALA A 8 -14.21 7.51 -9.85
C ALA A 8 -14.06 6.42 -8.75
N PRO A 9 -12.86 5.86 -8.49
CA PRO A 9 -12.72 4.79 -7.50
C PRO A 9 -12.97 5.24 -6.05
N LEU A 10 -12.74 6.51 -5.71
CA LEU A 10 -13.09 7.04 -4.38
C LEU A 10 -14.61 7.19 -4.19
N ASN A 11 -15.33 7.54 -5.26
CA ASN A 11 -16.79 7.72 -5.22
C ASN A 11 -17.57 6.40 -5.31
N SER A 12 -16.97 5.35 -5.89
CA SER A 12 -17.56 4.02 -6.01
C SER A 12 -17.65 3.24 -4.68
N GLY A 13 -17.05 3.75 -3.61
CA GLY A 13 -17.20 3.22 -2.26
C GLY A 13 -15.97 2.51 -1.70
N LYS A 14 -16.07 2.10 -0.43
CA LYS A 14 -14.93 1.61 0.36
C LYS A 14 -14.27 0.34 -0.19
N ASP A 15 -15.03 -0.46 -0.96
CA ASP A 15 -14.61 -1.78 -1.47
C ASP A 15 -14.11 -1.73 -2.92
N THR A 16 -14.02 -0.54 -3.51
CA THR A 16 -13.50 -0.39 -4.86
C THR A 16 -12.01 -0.71 -4.94
N VAL A 17 -11.66 -1.56 -5.89
CA VAL A 17 -10.29 -1.91 -6.27
C VAL A 17 -9.85 -1.02 -7.43
N ILE A 18 -8.61 -0.50 -7.35
CA ILE A 18 -7.99 0.25 -8.44
C ILE A 18 -6.88 -0.57 -9.08
N VAL A 19 -6.98 -0.79 -10.39
CA VAL A 19 -5.95 -1.48 -11.17
C VAL A 19 -5.13 -0.43 -11.92
N THR A 20 -3.89 -0.20 -11.53
CA THR A 20 -3.04 0.83 -12.14
C THR A 20 -1.54 0.53 -12.00
N ARG A 21 -0.74 1.02 -12.95
CA ARG A 21 0.73 1.03 -12.85
C ARG A 21 1.27 2.23 -12.08
N ASP A 22 0.47 3.29 -11.93
CA ASP A 22 0.88 4.53 -11.28
C ASP A 22 0.97 4.34 -9.76
N LEU A 23 2.04 4.85 -9.15
CA LEU A 23 2.23 4.86 -7.70
C LEU A 23 1.40 5.96 -7.00
N MET A 24 0.64 6.76 -7.75
CA MET A 24 -0.25 7.85 -7.30
C MET A 24 0.47 8.92 -6.46
N ARG A 25 1.78 9.07 -6.66
CA ARG A 25 2.62 10.04 -5.91
C ARG A 25 2.19 11.48 -6.18
N GLY A 26 1.82 11.78 -7.42
CA GLY A 26 1.30 13.10 -7.82
C GLY A 26 -0.02 13.43 -7.14
N HIS A 27 -0.97 12.49 -7.10
CA HIS A 27 -2.26 12.67 -6.43
C HIS A 27 -2.10 12.89 -4.93
N LYS A 28 -1.17 12.16 -4.29
CA LYS A 28 -0.84 12.36 -2.86
C LYS A 28 -0.28 13.75 -2.57
N PHE A 29 0.49 14.34 -3.48
CA PHE A 29 1.04 15.69 -3.32
C PHE A 29 -0.06 16.76 -3.30
N LEU A 30 -1.13 16.56 -4.07
CA LEU A 30 -2.27 17.47 -4.16
C LEU A 30 -3.16 17.47 -2.90
N LEU A 31 -3.10 16.42 -2.08
CA LEU A 31 -3.81 16.36 -0.81
C LEU A 31 -3.17 17.33 0.18
N ARG A 32 -3.84 18.43 0.52
CA ARG A 32 -3.26 19.49 1.38
C ARG A 32 -3.16 19.08 2.85
N SER A 33 -4.08 18.23 3.32
CA SER A 33 -4.19 17.86 4.74
C SER A 33 -3.40 16.56 5.05
N PRO A 34 -2.59 16.53 6.13
CA PRO A 34 -1.87 15.33 6.56
C PRO A 34 -2.79 14.14 6.84
N ARG A 35 -3.97 14.38 7.43
CA ARG A 35 -4.97 13.33 7.68
C ARG A 35 -5.46 12.70 6.38
N HIS A 36 -5.73 13.51 5.37
CA HIS A 36 -6.16 13.02 4.06
C HIS A 36 -5.06 12.22 3.37
N LYS A 37 -3.79 12.65 3.48
CA LYS A 37 -2.64 11.87 2.98
C LYS A 37 -2.57 10.49 3.65
N ILE A 38 -2.74 10.41 4.97
CA ILE A 38 -2.69 9.14 5.71
C ILE A 38 -3.83 8.22 5.26
N LEU A 39 -5.06 8.73 5.19
CA LEU A 39 -6.22 7.96 4.74
C LEU A 39 -6.07 7.48 3.29
N PHE A 40 -5.60 8.36 2.40
CA PHE A 40 -5.35 8.00 1.00
C PHE A 40 -4.28 6.92 0.87
N ASN A 41 -3.15 7.01 1.60
CA ASN A 41 -2.15 5.95 1.57
C ASN A 41 -2.70 4.63 2.13
N ARG A 42 -3.48 4.68 3.21
CA ARG A 42 -4.08 3.47 3.79
C ARG A 42 -5.02 2.80 2.79
N TRP A 43 -5.91 3.58 2.16
CA TRP A 43 -6.80 3.07 1.12
C TRP A 43 -6.02 2.52 -0.07
N LEU A 44 -5.05 3.28 -0.59
CA LEU A 44 -4.26 2.88 -1.74
C LEU A 44 -3.48 1.58 -1.48
N CYS A 45 -2.83 1.46 -0.31
CA CYS A 45 -2.12 0.25 0.08
C CYS A 45 -3.00 -0.99 0.22
N GLN A 46 -4.31 -0.84 0.40
CA GLN A 46 -5.26 -1.96 0.55
C GLN A 46 -6.03 -2.26 -0.74
N ARG A 47 -6.16 -1.29 -1.64
CA ARG A 47 -7.05 -1.39 -2.81
C ARG A 47 -6.31 -1.35 -4.15
N GLN A 48 -5.05 -0.96 -4.17
CA GLN A 48 -4.26 -0.91 -5.41
C GLN A 48 -3.79 -2.30 -5.83
N HIS A 49 -4.26 -2.75 -6.99
CA HIS A 49 -3.69 -3.89 -7.70
C HIS A 49 -2.70 -3.34 -8.72
N GLN A 50 -1.41 -3.49 -8.42
CA GLN A 50 -0.35 -2.92 -9.26
C GLN A 50 -0.04 -3.88 -10.39
N LEU A 51 -0.22 -3.43 -11.64
CA LEU A 51 0.15 -4.24 -12.81
C LEU A 51 1.68 -4.23 -12.98
N LEU A 52 2.33 -5.37 -12.73
CA LEU A 52 3.79 -5.49 -12.83
C LEU A 52 4.23 -5.66 -14.29
N ARG A 53 3.68 -6.68 -14.96
CA ARG A 53 4.00 -6.99 -16.36
C ARG A 53 2.86 -7.76 -17.01
N VAL A 54 2.86 -7.80 -18.34
CA VAL A 54 1.93 -8.63 -19.10
C VAL A 54 2.74 -9.74 -19.73
N ASP A 55 2.48 -10.97 -19.30
CA ASP A 55 3.11 -12.17 -19.84
C ASP A 55 2.25 -12.69 -21.01
N SER A 56 2.88 -12.99 -22.15
CA SER A 56 2.17 -13.42 -23.35
C SER A 56 1.50 -14.79 -23.21
N ARG A 57 1.94 -15.63 -22.25
CA ARG A 57 1.40 -16.96 -21.98
C ARG A 57 0.49 -17.00 -20.75
N ARG A 58 0.80 -16.20 -19.73
CA ARG A 58 0.11 -16.20 -18.43
C ARG A 58 -0.83 -15.01 -18.21
N GLY A 59 -0.83 -14.04 -19.13
CA GLY A 59 -1.63 -12.83 -19.03
C GLY A 59 -1.04 -11.78 -18.09
N PRO A 60 -1.83 -10.78 -17.64
CA PRO A 60 -1.36 -9.72 -16.77
C PRO A 60 -1.02 -10.24 -15.37
N ILE A 61 0.19 -9.94 -14.91
CA ILE A 61 0.67 -10.27 -13.57
C ILE A 61 0.49 -9.04 -12.69
N PHE A 62 -0.33 -9.20 -11.66
CA PHE A 62 -0.61 -8.14 -10.68
C PHE A 62 0.08 -8.44 -9.36
N ARG A 63 0.48 -7.37 -8.69
CA ARG A 63 0.78 -7.39 -7.27
C ARG A 63 -0.49 -7.03 -6.49
N ILE A 64 -0.94 -7.99 -5.69
CA ILE A 64 -2.15 -7.89 -4.88
C ILE A 64 -1.74 -7.39 -3.48
N PRO A 65 -2.44 -6.39 -2.92
CA PRO A 65 -2.15 -5.90 -1.59
C PRO A 65 -2.55 -6.94 -0.52
N PRO A 66 -1.78 -7.06 0.57
CA PRO A 66 -2.14 -7.97 1.65
C PRO A 66 -3.43 -7.52 2.36
N PRO A 67 -4.15 -8.45 3.03
CA PRO A 67 -5.39 -8.13 3.75
C PRO A 67 -5.16 -7.26 5.01
N TYR A 68 -3.91 -7.04 5.39
CA TYR A 68 -3.50 -6.21 6.52
C TYR A 68 -2.77 -4.95 6.05
N SER A 69 -2.85 -3.88 6.83
CA SER A 69 -2.12 -2.64 6.55
C SER A 69 -0.64 -2.81 6.87
N VAL A 70 0.24 -2.57 5.91
CA VAL A 70 1.71 -2.62 6.10
C VAL A 70 2.24 -1.27 6.58
N LEU A 71 1.74 -0.84 7.74
CA LEU A 71 2.08 0.43 8.40
C LEU A 71 2.49 0.15 9.84
N ALA A 72 3.26 1.06 10.45
CA ALA A 72 3.54 1.00 11.88
C ALA A 72 2.24 1.02 12.68
N GLN A 73 2.05 0.02 13.55
CA GLN A 73 0.82 -0.20 14.31
C GLN A 73 1.13 -0.49 15.77
N LYS A 74 0.26 -0.02 16.66
CA LYS A 74 0.29 -0.34 18.09
C LYS A 74 -0.96 -1.11 18.45
N ASN A 75 -0.81 -2.28 19.06
CA ASN A 75 -1.92 -3.10 19.56
C ASN A 75 -1.58 -3.61 20.97
N GLY A 76 -2.42 -3.33 21.96
CA GLY A 76 -2.32 -3.94 23.29
C GLY A 76 -1.00 -3.74 24.05
N GLY A 77 -0.19 -2.71 23.71
CA GLY A 77 1.15 -2.52 24.29
C GLY A 77 2.29 -3.12 23.45
N SER A 78 1.99 -3.72 22.31
CA SER A 78 2.96 -4.16 21.32
C SER A 78 2.97 -3.21 20.13
N TRP A 79 4.16 -2.84 19.67
CA TRP A 79 4.38 -2.13 18.41
C TRP A 79 4.81 -3.10 17.32
N HIS A 80 4.24 -2.96 16.14
CA HIS A 80 4.60 -3.68 14.93
C HIS A 80 5.08 -2.66 13.91
N VAL A 81 6.36 -2.67 13.59
CA VAL A 81 6.98 -1.72 12.64
C VAL A 81 7.52 -2.51 11.45
N PRO A 82 6.98 -2.33 10.25
CA PRO A 82 7.51 -3.00 9.07
C PRO A 82 8.85 -2.36 8.66
N TYR A 83 9.83 -3.19 8.33
CA TYR A 83 11.14 -2.77 7.86
C TYR A 83 11.61 -3.60 6.65
N GLU A 84 12.56 -3.03 5.92
CA GLU A 84 13.17 -3.61 4.74
C GLU A 84 14.60 -4.05 5.12
N PRO A 85 14.95 -5.34 5.00
CA PRO A 85 16.29 -5.81 5.32
C PRO A 85 17.30 -5.31 4.27
N ASP A 86 18.50 -4.96 4.73
CA ASP A 86 19.58 -4.53 3.84
C ASP A 86 19.99 -5.64 2.88
N GLY A 87 20.06 -5.31 1.59
CA GLY A 87 20.51 -6.22 0.53
C GLY A 87 19.44 -7.11 -0.11
N ALA A 88 18.17 -6.98 0.27
CA ALA A 88 17.11 -7.73 -0.39
C ALA A 88 16.88 -7.27 -1.85
N PRO A 89 16.61 -8.21 -2.79
CA PRO A 89 16.39 -7.86 -4.19
C PRO A 89 15.14 -6.99 -4.33
N LYS A 90 15.26 -5.83 -5.00
CA LYS A 90 14.17 -4.83 -5.16
C LYS A 90 12.84 -5.41 -5.68
N GLU A 91 12.89 -6.51 -6.44
CA GLU A 91 11.70 -7.15 -6.98
C GLU A 91 10.97 -8.06 -5.97
N GLU A 92 11.69 -8.64 -5.00
CA GLU A 92 11.11 -9.43 -3.90
C GLU A 92 10.71 -8.55 -2.70
N ASN A 93 11.46 -7.45 -2.49
CA ASN A 93 11.43 -6.60 -1.30
C ASN A 93 10.09 -5.90 -1.03
N GLU A 94 9.35 -5.63 -2.10
CA GLU A 94 8.12 -4.87 -1.97
C GLU A 94 6.98 -5.74 -1.36
N SER A 95 7.05 -7.07 -1.47
CA SER A 95 5.99 -7.99 -1.02
C SER A 95 6.24 -8.62 0.37
N GLN A 96 7.51 -8.81 0.76
CA GLN A 96 7.89 -9.42 2.04
C GLN A 96 8.51 -8.40 3.00
N LYS A 97 7.68 -7.50 3.55
CA LYS A 97 8.16 -6.64 4.63
C LYS A 97 8.35 -7.46 5.89
N MET A 98 9.57 -7.41 6.45
CA MET A 98 9.82 -7.99 7.77
C MET A 98 9.22 -7.08 8.84
N TRP A 99 8.87 -7.65 9.99
CA TRP A 99 8.21 -6.92 11.07
C TRP A 99 9.06 -6.91 12.32
N LEU A 100 9.32 -5.72 12.84
CA LEU A 100 9.89 -5.51 14.15
C LEU A 100 8.75 -5.45 15.17
N CYS A 101 8.72 -6.41 16.08
CA CYS A 101 7.74 -6.49 17.16
C CYS A 101 8.38 -6.00 18.47
N LEU A 102 7.92 -4.87 19.00
CA LEU A 102 8.39 -4.34 20.29
C LEU A 102 7.27 -4.51 21.32
N ASN A 103 7.47 -5.38 22.31
CA ASN A 103 6.55 -5.53 23.42
C ASN A 103 6.94 -4.59 24.56
N THR A 104 6.09 -3.62 24.88
CA THR A 104 6.30 -2.73 26.05
C THR A 104 5.64 -3.27 27.32
N LEU A 105 5.03 -4.47 27.24
CA LEU A 105 4.58 -5.21 28.41
C LEU A 105 5.79 -5.92 29.03
N HIS A 106 6.47 -5.24 29.95
CA HIS A 106 7.32 -5.90 30.93
C HIS A 106 6.41 -6.67 31.89
N ARG A 107 6.54 -7.99 31.92
CA ARG A 107 6.10 -8.78 33.06
C ARG A 107 7.29 -9.02 33.97
#